data_AF-A0A933F4P7-F1
#
_entry.id   AF-A0A933F4P7-F1
#
_cell.length_a   1.000
_cell.length_b   1.000
_cell.length_c   1.000
_cell.angle_alpha   90.00
_cell.angle_beta   90.00
_cell.angle_gamma   90.00
#
_symmetry.space_group_name_H-M   'P 1'
#
loop_
_entity.id
_entity.type
_entity.pdbx_description
1 polymer ?
#
loop_
_entity_poly.entity_id
_entity_poly.type
_entity_poly.pdbx_seq_one_letter_code
_entity_poly.pdbx_strand_id
1 'polypeptide(L)'
;MLSRSDDVAHTNYQEGSNTMAEKVAKAGVKRAEGFLYFIDKQGDVSRAKMARGGKKGGKPEKVLKLGIKKESGYLYYLDKKGDVSRAKMVNA
;
A
#
# COMPACT_ATOMS: atom_id res chain seq x y z
N MET A 1 -22.00 -45.11 -4.16
CA MET A 1 -20.70 -45.69 -3.74
C MET A 1 -19.86 -45.78 -5.02
N LEU A 2 -18.80 -45.03 -5.28
CA LEU A 2 -17.83 -44.33 -4.43
C LEU A 2 -17.68 -42.84 -4.80
N SER A 3 -17.40 -42.04 -3.78
CA SER A 3 -16.86 -40.68 -3.80
C SER A 3 -15.45 -40.61 -4.40
N ARG A 4 -15.17 -39.57 -5.19
CA ARG A 4 -13.85 -39.00 -5.55
C ARG A 4 -14.15 -37.80 -6.45
N SER A 5 -13.72 -36.57 -6.25
CA SER A 5 -13.03 -35.85 -5.18
C SER A 5 -13.34 -34.39 -5.50
N ASP A 6 -13.67 -33.60 -4.49
CA ASP A 6 -13.52 -32.16 -4.55
C ASP A 6 -12.06 -31.87 -4.92
N ASP A 7 -11.81 -31.24 -6.05
CA ASP A 7 -10.62 -30.40 -6.16
C ASP A 7 -10.98 -29.17 -6.99
N VAL A 8 -11.26 -28.15 -6.19
CA VAL A 8 -11.54 -26.76 -6.48
C VAL A 8 -10.55 -26.24 -7.52
N ALA A 9 -11.10 -25.48 -8.46
CA ALA A 9 -10.38 -24.71 -9.46
C ALA A 9 -9.09 -24.08 -8.91
N HIS A 10 -7.95 -24.70 -9.21
CA HIS A 10 -6.67 -24.00 -9.23
C HIS A 10 -6.68 -23.10 -10.46
N THR A 11 -7.30 -21.93 -10.32
CA THR A 11 -6.96 -20.79 -11.16
C THR A 11 -5.51 -20.45 -10.84
N ASN A 12 -4.63 -21.05 -11.63
CA ASN A 12 -3.27 -20.59 -11.81
C ASN A 12 -3.34 -19.17 -12.35
N TYR A 13 -3.51 -18.20 -11.45
CA TYR A 13 -2.98 -16.87 -11.69
C TYR A 13 -1.48 -17.04 -11.79
N GLN A 14 -1.03 -17.23 -13.03
CA GLN A 14 0.25 -16.69 -13.46
C GLN A 14 0.22 -15.22 -13.01
N GLU A 15 0.89 -14.90 -11.90
CA GLU A 15 1.06 -13.52 -11.42
C GLU A 15 1.82 -12.78 -12.52
N GLY A 16 1.07 -12.22 -13.46
CA GLY A 16 1.59 -11.39 -14.52
C GLY A 16 2.42 -10.29 -13.87
N SER A 17 3.71 -10.30 -14.17
CA SER A 17 4.58 -9.16 -14.10
C SER A 17 4.01 -8.06 -15.01
N ASN A 18 2.98 -7.36 -14.55
CA ASN A 18 2.51 -6.12 -15.16
C ASN A 18 3.02 -4.99 -14.26
N THR A 19 4.18 -4.51 -14.66
CA THR A 19 5.24 -3.77 -13.94
C THR A 19 4.88 -2.32 -13.61
N MET A 20 3.74 -2.07 -12.96
CA MET A 20 3.38 -0.70 -12.58
C MET A 20 3.81 -0.31 -11.18
N ALA A 21 3.95 -1.27 -10.25
CA ALA A 21 4.30 -0.99 -8.86
C ALA A 21 5.41 -1.90 -8.35
N GLU A 22 6.51 -1.29 -7.88
CA GLU A 22 7.67 -1.97 -7.30
C GLU A 22 7.65 -1.85 -5.77
N LYS A 23 7.88 -2.96 -5.06
CA LYS A 23 8.02 -2.93 -3.60
C LYS A 23 9.37 -2.34 -3.22
N VAL A 24 9.35 -1.27 -2.43
CA VAL A 24 10.55 -0.53 -2.00
C VAL A 24 10.99 -0.95 -0.61
N ALA A 25 10.05 -1.16 0.31
CA ALA A 25 10.36 -1.53 1.68
C ALA A 25 9.23 -2.34 2.32
N LYS A 26 9.61 -3.31 3.16
CA LYS A 26 8.66 -4.01 4.03
C LYS A 26 8.34 -3.11 5.22
N ALA A 27 7.05 -2.83 5.42
CA ALA A 27 6.59 -1.98 6.51
C ALA A 27 5.58 -2.70 7.41
N GLY A 28 4.80 -3.63 6.86
CA GLY A 28 3.83 -4.43 7.64
C GLY A 28 2.79 -3.60 8.39
N VAL A 29 2.44 -2.42 7.87
CA VAL A 29 1.57 -1.47 8.57
C VAL A 29 0.11 -1.94 8.49
N LYS A 30 -0.50 -2.17 9.65
CA LYS A 30 -1.93 -2.48 9.76
C LYS A 30 -2.74 -1.20 9.63
N ARG A 31 -3.62 -1.14 8.62
CA ARG A 31 -4.49 0.02 8.42
C ARG A 31 -5.68 -0.03 9.37
N ALA A 32 -5.82 1.02 10.16
CA ALA A 32 -7.03 1.28 10.94
C ALA A 32 -8.04 2.07 10.11
N GLU A 33 -9.32 1.76 10.28
CA GLU A 33 -10.42 2.51 9.67
C GLU A 33 -10.43 3.96 10.14
N GLY A 34 -10.82 4.88 9.25
CA GLY A 34 -10.87 6.31 9.58
C GLY A 34 -9.53 7.05 9.44
N PHE A 35 -8.45 6.36 9.07
CA PHE A 35 -7.13 6.97 8.85
C PHE A 35 -6.65 6.85 7.39
N LEU A 36 -5.98 7.90 6.93
CA LEU A 36 -5.19 7.92 5.70
C LEU A 36 -3.75 7.58 6.04
N TYR A 37 -3.16 6.63 5.32
CA TYR A 37 -1.76 6.24 5.46
C TYR A 37 -0.97 6.73 4.25
N PHE A 38 0.18 7.35 4.48
CA PHE A 38 0.99 7.94 3.42
C PHE A 38 2.47 7.99 3.82
N ILE A 39 3.32 8.21 2.81
CA ILE A 39 4.76 8.39 3.01
C ILE A 39 5.07 9.88 3.09
N ASP A 40 5.58 10.32 4.25
CA ASP A 40 5.90 11.72 4.52
C ASP A 40 7.10 12.22 3.70
N LYS A 41 7.50 13.48 3.91
CA LYS A 41 8.62 14.10 3.18
C LYS A 41 9.97 13.47 3.56
N GLN A 42 10.07 12.86 4.73
CA GLN A 42 11.25 12.20 5.25
C GLN A 42 11.35 10.74 4.78
N GLY A 43 10.32 10.23 4.09
CA GLY A 43 10.29 8.85 3.63
C GLY A 43 9.75 7.87 4.67
N ASP A 44 9.08 8.37 5.71
CA ASP A 44 8.53 7.57 6.79
C ASP A 44 7.03 7.33 6.58
N VAL A 45 6.53 6.21 7.11
CA VAL A 45 5.09 5.95 7.09
C VAL A 45 4.43 6.76 8.20
N SER A 46 3.49 7.61 7.78
CA SER A 46 2.65 8.40 8.68
C SER A 46 1.18 8.11 8.42
N ARG A 47 0.34 8.38 9.42
CA ARG A 47 -1.11 8.30 9.34
C ARG A 47 -1.74 9.61 9.76
N ALA A 48 -2.90 9.94 9.21
CA ALA A 48 -3.71 11.08 9.67
C ALA A 48 -5.18 10.70 9.67
N LYS A 49 -5.97 11.24 10.60
CA LYS A 49 -7.42 11.04 10.58
C LYS A 49 -8.00 11.63 9.29
N MET A 50 -8.81 10.85 8.57
CA MET A 50 -9.37 11.29 7.29
C MET A 50 -10.30 12.49 7.49
N ALA A 51 -10.17 13.49 6.61
CA ALA A 51 -11.18 14.52 6.42
C ALA A 51 -12.43 13.87 5.82
N ARG A 52 -13.58 13.99 6.49
CA ARG A 52 -14.88 13.48 6.01
C ARG A 52 -15.96 14.54 6.25
N GLY A 53 -16.88 14.70 5.30
CA GLY A 53 -18.04 15.59 5.43
C GLY A 53 -17.66 17.05 5.71
N GLY A 54 -16.67 17.58 4.99
CA GLY A 54 -16.21 18.97 5.17
C GLY A 54 -15.38 19.24 6.43
N LYS A 55 -15.17 18.23 7.29
CA LYS A 55 -14.35 18.38 8.50
C LYS A 55 -12.86 18.29 8.15
N LYS A 56 -12.04 19.08 8.85
CA LYS A 56 -10.57 19.01 8.74
C LYS A 56 -10.05 17.64 9.17
N GLY A 57 -9.04 17.14 8.46
CA GLY A 57 -8.32 15.93 8.84
C GLY A 57 -7.54 16.10 10.15
N GLY A 58 -7.06 14.98 10.69
CA GLY A 58 -6.22 14.96 11.89
C GLY A 58 -4.79 15.40 11.59
N LYS A 59 -4.03 15.70 12.65
CA LYS A 59 -2.58 15.91 12.53
C LYS A 59 -1.91 14.59 12.10
N PRO A 60 -0.91 14.64 11.21
CA PRO A 60 -0.10 13.48 10.90
C PRO A 60 0.62 12.92 12.14
N GLU A 61 0.52 11.61 12.32
CA GLU A 61 1.24 10.83 13.32
C GLU A 61 2.20 9.88 12.61
N LYS A 62 3.45 9.83 13.06
CA LYS A 62 4.44 8.91 12.53
C LYS A 62 4.19 7.51 13.06
N VAL A 63 4.02 6.55 12.15
CA VAL A 63 3.78 5.14 12.49
C VAL A 63 5.08 4.36 12.45
N LEU A 64 5.88 4.55 11.40
CA LEU A 64 7.11 3.81 11.19
C LEU A 64 8.15 4.67 10.49
N LYS A 65 9.37 4.67 11.03
CA LYS A 65 10.54 5.30 10.41
C LYS A 65 11.18 4.32 9.42
N LEU A 66 11.25 4.69 8.15
CA LEU A 66 11.88 3.89 7.10
C LEU A 66 12.96 4.68 6.35
N GLY A 67 12.86 6.01 6.32
CA GLY A 67 13.84 6.86 5.62
C GLY A 67 13.91 6.61 4.11
N ILE A 68 12.77 6.30 3.46
CA ILE A 68 12.73 6.02 2.02
C ILE A 68 13.02 7.30 1.22
N LYS A 69 14.05 7.25 0.36
CA LYS A 69 14.32 8.33 -0.59
C LYS A 69 13.29 8.30 -1.71
N LYS A 70 12.45 9.33 -1.77
CA LYS A 70 11.44 9.48 -2.82
C LYS A 70 12.12 9.99 -4.10
N GLU A 71 11.96 9.23 -5.18
CA GLU A 71 12.43 9.61 -6.50
C GLU A 71 11.35 10.41 -7.24
N SER A 72 11.76 11.42 -7.99
CA SER A 72 10.88 12.20 -8.86
C SER A 72 10.29 11.30 -9.96
N GLY A 73 9.02 11.52 -10.29
CA GLY A 73 8.31 10.71 -11.28
C GLY A 73 7.71 9.40 -10.72
N TYR A 74 7.80 9.18 -9.40
CA TYR A 74 7.18 8.03 -8.74
C TYR A 74 6.21 8.44 -7.63
N LEU A 75 5.07 7.75 -7.57
CA LEU A 75 4.13 7.80 -6.47
C LEU A 75 4.46 6.70 -5.47
N TYR A 76 4.64 7.07 -4.20
CA TYR A 76 4.90 6.14 -3.10
C TYR A 76 3.64 5.96 -2.27
N TYR A 77 3.25 4.71 -2.02
CA TYR A 77 2.04 4.37 -1.29
C TYR A 77 2.19 3.03 -0.58
N LEU A 78 1.28 2.74 0.35
CA LEU A 78 1.22 1.43 0.97
C LEU A 78 0.42 0.48 0.09
N ASP A 79 0.88 -0.77 -0.07
CA ASP A 79 0.15 -1.83 -0.76
C ASP A 79 -0.91 -2.49 0.14
N LYS A 80 -1.60 -3.51 -0.37
CA LYS A 80 -2.61 -4.28 0.39
C LYS A 80 -2.02 -5.04 1.58
N LYS A 81 -0.73 -5.40 1.53
CA LYS A 81 0.00 -6.09 2.61
C LYS A 81 0.52 -5.10 3.66
N GLY A 82 0.37 -3.79 3.43
CA GLY A 82 0.86 -2.75 4.31
C GLY A 82 2.35 -2.44 4.12
N ASP A 83 2.93 -2.87 3.00
CA ASP A 83 4.32 -2.58 2.62
C ASP A 83 4.39 -1.32 1.75
N VAL A 84 5.55 -0.68 1.69
CA VAL A 84 5.73 0.51 0.84
C VAL A 84 6.11 0.08 -0.57
N SER A 85 5.33 0.54 -1.53
CA SER A 85 5.55 0.35 -2.95
C SER A 85 5.57 1.70 -3.68
N ARG A 86 6.26 1.74 -4.82
CA ARG A 86 6.32 2.89 -5.72
C ARG A 86 5.72 2.54 -7.08
N ALA A 87 5.06 3.48 -7.72
CA ALA A 87 4.58 3.35 -9.09
C ALA A 87 5.02 4.54 -9.94
N LYS A 88 5.35 4.31 -11.20
CA LYS A 88 5.74 5.40 -12.12
C LYS A 88 4.50 6.24 -12.43
N MET A 89 4.62 7.55 -12.21
CA MET A 89 3.55 8.50 -12.57
C MET A 89 3.48 8.61 -14.09
N VAL A 90 2.31 8.38 -14.66
CA VAL A 90 2.11 8.32 -16.12
C VAL A 90 1.76 9.68 -16.73
N ASN A 91 1.26 10.62 -15.92
CA ASN A 91 0.97 11.99 -16.32
C ASN A 91 1.50 12.92 -15.22
N ALA A 92 2.59 13.65 -15.48
CA ALA A 92 3.18 14.63 -14.56
C ALA A 92 3.05 16.03 -15.16
#